data_AF-A0A8S3ISL4-F1
#
_entry.id   AF-A0A8S3ISL4-F1
#
_cell.length_a   1.000
_cell.length_b   1.000
_cell.length_c   1.000
_cell.angle_alpha   90.00
_cell.angle_beta   90.00
_cell.angle_gamma   90.00
#
_symmetry.space_group_name_H-M   'P 1'
#
loop_
_entity.id
_entity.type
_entity.pdbx_description
1 polymer ?
#
loop_
_entity_poly.entity_id
_entity_poly.type
_entity_poly.pdbx_seq_one_letter_code
_entity_poly.pdbx_strand_id
1 'polypeptide(L)'
;FIIFPSFTGASSMDLENDIISHYILRLAFCPSEEERRWFITNELELFRYRFQILTKAEQLSYLNDSSSNIKQFYELVVDEEKQQYKECLIASTIIKGLTNAATIAKSFDSTTYFRVRFQHVPDLVRKRSCFLARGYAYVSDNDIISFV
;
A
#
# COMPACT_ATOMS: atom_id res chain seq x y z
N PHE A 1 -5.36 13.64 0.79
CA PHE A 1 -4.67 14.25 -0.36
C PHE A 1 -3.62 13.27 -0.78
N ILE A 2 -3.78 12.67 -1.96
CA ILE A 2 -2.75 11.80 -2.51
C ILE A 2 -2.25 12.46 -3.78
N ILE A 3 -1.44 13.50 -3.60
CA ILE A 3 -0.61 14.00 -4.68
C ILE A 3 0.60 13.10 -4.67
N PHE A 4 0.74 12.26 -5.70
CA PHE A 4 2.00 11.54 -5.89
C PHE A 4 3.10 12.56 -6.20
N PRO A 5 4.29 12.43 -5.61
CA PRO A 5 5.46 13.08 -6.15
C PRO A 5 5.62 12.60 -7.60
N SER A 6 5.88 13.56 -8.48
CA SER A 6 5.98 13.44 -9.93
C SER A 6 6.57 12.11 -10.38
N PHE A 7 5.84 11.44 -11.28
CA PHE A 7 6.35 10.33 -12.08
C PHE A 7 7.68 10.75 -12.71
N THR A 8 8.67 9.85 -12.75
CA THR A 8 9.94 10.06 -13.46
C THR A 8 9.65 10.22 -14.96
N GLY A 9 9.31 11.44 -15.40
CA GLY A 9 8.90 11.75 -16.76
C GLY A 9 7.70 12.71 -16.90
N ALA A 10 6.97 13.01 -15.81
CA ALA A 10 5.90 14.01 -15.85
C ALA A 10 6.50 15.43 -15.80
N SER A 11 6.08 16.29 -16.72
CA SER A 11 6.44 17.71 -16.68
C SER A 11 5.74 18.39 -15.49
N SER A 12 6.26 19.51 -14.99
CA SER A 12 5.59 20.22 -13.88
C SER A 12 4.15 20.64 -14.25
N MET A 13 3.90 20.87 -15.55
CA MET A 13 2.58 21.18 -16.08
C MET A 13 1.59 20.01 -15.94
N ASP A 14 2.04 18.77 -16.10
CA ASP A 14 1.16 17.60 -15.98
C ASP A 14 0.67 17.45 -14.53
N LEU A 15 1.55 17.72 -13.56
CA LEU A 15 1.20 17.71 -12.14
C LEU A 15 0.20 18.82 -11.79
N GLU A 16 0.41 20.04 -12.30
CA GLU A 16 -0.50 21.16 -12.08
C GLU A 16 -1.90 20.88 -12.65
N ASN A 17 -1.96 20.31 -13.86
CA ASN A 17 -3.22 19.93 -14.50
C ASN A 17 -3.95 18.83 -13.73
N ASP A 18 -3.24 17.82 -13.22
CA ASP A 18 -3.82 16.77 -12.37
C ASP A 18 -4.40 17.35 -11.08
N ILE A 19 -3.68 18.26 -10.42
CA ILE A 19 -4.15 18.92 -9.20
C ILE A 19 -5.41 19.71 -9.50
N ILE A 20 -5.39 20.56 -10.54
CA ILE A 20 -6.53 21.41 -10.90
C ILE A 20 -7.75 20.56 -11.27
N SER A 21 -7.57 19.54 -12.12
CA SER A 21 -8.66 18.66 -12.53
C SER A 21 -9.29 17.92 -11.34
N HIS A 22 -8.49 17.41 -10.40
CA HIS A 22 -9.00 16.78 -9.17
C HIS A 22 -9.94 17.71 -8.38
N TYR A 23 -9.52 18.97 -8.17
CA TYR A 23 -10.34 19.93 -7.43
C TYR A 23 -11.62 20.32 -8.16
N ILE A 24 -11.57 20.47 -9.48
CA ILE A 24 -12.76 20.76 -10.30
C ILE A 24 -13.75 19.60 -10.22
N LEU A 25 -13.27 18.36 -10.40
CA LEU A 25 -14.13 17.16 -10.33
C LEU A 25 -14.73 16.99 -8.94
N ARG A 26 -13.98 17.32 -7.88
CA ARG A 26 -14.51 17.29 -6.52
C ARG A 26 -15.67 18.28 -6.30
N LEU A 27 -15.66 19.44 -6.96
CA LEU A 27 -16.81 20.36 -6.95
C LEU A 27 -17.98 19.81 -7.76
N ALA A 28 -17.71 19.20 -8.92
CA ALA A 28 -18.73 18.67 -9.81
C ALA A 28 -19.47 17.45 -9.23
N PHE A 29 -18.77 16.52 -8.57
CA PHE A 29 -19.33 15.27 -8.03
C PHE A 29 -19.67 15.34 -6.53
N CYS A 30 -19.70 16.54 -5.95
CA CYS A 30 -20.20 16.76 -4.59
C CYS A 30 -21.73 16.68 -4.40
N PRO A 31 -22.62 16.91 -5.41
CA PRO A 31 -24.06 17.04 -5.13
C PRO A 31 -24.71 15.81 -4.50
N SER A 32 -24.58 14.63 -5.11
CA SER A 32 -25.20 13.40 -4.60
C SER A 32 -24.20 12.47 -3.92
N GLU A 33 -24.68 11.62 -3.02
CA GLU A 33 -23.82 10.61 -2.38
C GLU A 33 -23.33 9.54 -3.38
N GLU A 34 -24.16 9.20 -4.36
CA GLU A 34 -23.81 8.24 -5.41
C GLU A 34 -22.66 8.76 -6.29
N GLU A 35 -22.71 10.02 -6.72
CA GLU A 35 -21.63 10.67 -7.46
C GLU A 35 -20.35 10.76 -6.64
N ARG A 36 -20.44 11.09 -5.35
CA ARG A 36 -19.26 11.11 -4.47
C ARG A 36 -18.63 9.73 -4.36
N ARG A 37 -19.42 8.68 -4.13
CA ARG A 37 -18.92 7.30 -4.05
C ARG A 37 -18.29 6.86 -5.37
N TRP A 38 -18.93 7.19 -6.49
CA TRP A 38 -18.41 6.91 -7.82
C TRP A 38 -17.08 7.61 -8.05
N PHE A 39 -16.97 8.91 -7.72
CA PHE A 39 -15.74 9.68 -7.85
C PHE A 39 -14.63 9.11 -6.96
N ILE A 40 -14.90 8.85 -5.68
CA ILE A 40 -13.92 8.25 -4.76
C ILE A 40 -13.43 6.89 -5.26
N THR A 41 -14.34 6.05 -5.79
CA THR A 41 -13.97 4.73 -6.30
C THR A 41 -13.05 4.84 -7.51
N ASN A 42 -13.37 5.71 -8.47
CA ASN A 42 -12.53 5.91 -9.66
C ASN A 42 -11.19 6.55 -9.31
N GLU A 43 -11.19 7.54 -8.41
CA GLU A 43 -9.95 8.19 -7.95
C GLU A 43 -9.04 7.20 -7.23
N LEU A 44 -9.62 6.29 -6.43
CA LEU A 44 -8.88 5.23 -5.75
C LEU A 44 -8.30 4.20 -6.74
N GLU A 45 -9.04 3.83 -7.78
CA GLU A 45 -8.55 2.94 -8.83
C GLU A 45 -7.42 3.60 -9.64
N LEU A 46 -7.55 4.89 -9.98
CA LEU A 46 -6.49 5.65 -10.64
C LEU A 46 -5.24 5.73 -9.75
N PHE A 47 -5.43 5.96 -8.45
CA PHE A 47 -4.35 5.93 -7.48
C PHE A 47 -3.64 4.57 -7.45
N ARG A 48 -4.40 3.47 -7.36
CA ARG A 48 -3.84 2.10 -7.35
C ARG A 48 -3.04 1.82 -8.61
N TYR A 49 -3.57 2.18 -9.77
CA TYR A 49 -2.87 2.02 -11.04
C TYR A 49 -1.55 2.80 -11.06
N ARG A 50 -1.57 4.07 -10.66
CA ARG A 50 -0.34 4.90 -10.57
C ARG A 50 0.66 4.32 -9.57
N PHE A 51 0.19 3.85 -8.40
CA PHE A 51 1.06 3.22 -7.41
C PHE A 51 1.73 1.95 -7.94
N GLN A 52 1.00 1.13 -8.71
CA GLN A 52 1.51 -0.12 -9.26
C GLN A 52 2.57 0.07 -10.35
N ILE A 53 2.57 1.20 -11.07
CA ILE A 53 3.58 1.50 -12.08
C ILE A 53 4.91 1.94 -11.42
N LEU A 54 4.84 2.56 -10.24
CA LEU A 54 6.04 3.01 -9.52
C LEU A 54 6.95 1.83 -9.18
N THR A 55 8.26 2.10 -9.18
CA THR A 55 9.25 1.12 -8.71
C THR A 55 9.13 0.91 -7.20
N LYS A 56 9.58 -0.26 -6.71
CA LYS A 56 9.59 -0.56 -5.27
C LYS A 56 10.32 0.50 -4.45
N ALA A 57 11.41 1.06 -4.98
CA ALA A 57 12.17 2.12 -4.33
C ALA A 57 11.35 3.42 -4.19
N GLU A 58 10.60 3.79 -5.23
CA GLU A 58 9.72 4.97 -5.21
C GLU A 58 8.53 4.76 -4.29
N GLN A 59 7.91 3.58 -4.31
CA GLN A 59 6.84 3.22 -3.38
C GLN A 59 7.31 3.34 -1.92
N LEU A 60 8.49 2.80 -1.62
CA LEU A 60 9.11 2.93 -0.29
C LEU A 60 9.42 4.38 0.06
N SER A 61 9.92 5.17 -0.90
CA SER A 61 10.18 6.60 -0.68
C SER A 61 8.90 7.37 -0.39
N TYR A 62 7.80 7.05 -1.09
CA TYR A 62 6.49 7.66 -0.90
C TYR A 62 5.89 7.33 0.47
N LEU A 63 6.02 6.07 0.89
CA LEU A 63 5.59 5.63 2.21
C LEU A 63 6.38 6.37 3.30
N ASN A 64 7.71 6.42 3.15
CA ASN A 64 8.63 7.01 4.13
C ASN A 64 8.63 8.55 4.15
N ASP A 65 8.05 9.18 3.13
CA ASP A 65 7.98 10.62 3.04
C ASP A 65 7.19 11.20 4.23
N SER A 66 7.81 12.17 4.89
CA SER A 66 7.30 12.74 6.14
C SER A 66 6.10 13.67 5.92
N SER A 67 5.80 13.99 4.66
CA SER A 67 4.58 14.69 4.23
C SER A 67 3.35 13.79 4.27
N SER A 68 3.55 12.46 4.31
CA SER A 68 2.49 11.48 4.33
C SER A 68 2.02 11.21 5.75
N ASN A 69 0.74 11.45 6.05
CA ASN A 69 0.09 11.07 7.31
C ASN A 69 0.10 9.55 7.57
N ILE A 70 0.67 8.77 6.65
CA ILE A 70 0.69 7.30 6.64
C ILE A 70 1.79 6.76 7.56
N LYS A 71 2.90 7.49 7.74
CA LYS A 71 4.05 7.04 8.54
C LYS A 71 3.73 6.74 10.02
N GLN A 72 2.70 7.37 10.59
CA GLN A 72 2.28 7.11 11.97
C GLN A 72 1.54 5.77 12.14
N PHE A 73 1.17 5.12 11.05
CA PHE A 73 0.32 3.93 11.06
C PHE A 73 1.07 2.65 10.71
N TYR A 74 2.29 2.74 10.18
CA TYR A 74 3.11 1.59 9.86
C TYR A 74 4.54 1.78 10.39
N GLU A 75 5.19 0.66 10.71
CA GLU A 75 6.58 0.60 11.12
C GLU A 75 7.30 -0.48 10.33
N LEU A 76 8.56 -0.25 9.97
CA LEU A 76 9.37 -1.28 9.32
C LEU A 76 9.73 -2.38 10.33
N VAL A 77 9.52 -3.62 9.94
CA VAL A 77 9.85 -4.78 10.77
C VAL A 77 11.37 -4.95 10.80
N VAL A 78 11.94 -5.08 12.00
CA VAL A 78 13.37 -5.34 12.20
C VAL A 78 13.70 -6.76 11.75
N ASP A 79 14.89 -6.99 11.19
CA ASP A 79 15.31 -8.31 10.69
C ASP A 79 15.25 -9.42 11.75
N GLU A 80 15.46 -9.10 13.03
CA GLU A 80 15.31 -10.03 14.15
C GLU A 80 13.86 -10.51 14.32
N GLU A 81 12.88 -9.59 14.31
CA GLU A 81 11.45 -9.92 14.38
C GLU A 81 11.00 -10.66 13.10
N LYS A 82 11.53 -10.25 11.94
CA LYS A 82 11.28 -10.91 10.66
C LYS A 82 11.72 -12.37 10.70
N GLN A 83 12.91 -12.65 11.25
CA GLN A 83 13.42 -14.01 11.37
C GLN A 83 12.65 -14.83 12.40
N GLN A 84 12.24 -14.22 13.51
CA GLN A 84 11.44 -14.89 14.55
C GLN A 84 10.09 -15.38 14.02
N TYR A 85 9.41 -14.57 13.20
CA TYR A 85 8.10 -14.91 12.64
C TYR A 85 8.16 -15.48 11.22
N LYS A 86 9.34 -15.88 10.74
CA LYS A 86 9.56 -16.33 9.35
C LYS A 86 8.56 -17.40 8.91
N GLU A 87 8.38 -18.45 9.71
CA GLU A 87 7.47 -19.55 9.40
C GLU A 87 6.01 -19.08 9.31
N CYS A 88 5.59 -18.21 10.24
CA CYS A 88 4.24 -17.69 10.28
C CYS A 88 3.97 -16.69 9.14
N LEU A 89 4.95 -15.85 8.80
CA LEU A 89 4.90 -14.91 7.68
C LEU A 89 4.81 -15.64 6.35
N ILE A 90 5.56 -16.74 6.18
CA ILE A 90 5.47 -17.60 5.01
C ILE A 90 4.10 -18.27 4.93
N ALA A 91 3.55 -18.73 6.05
CA ALA A 91 2.22 -19.35 6.08
C ALA A 91 1.08 -18.36 5.80
N SER A 92 1.20 -17.11 6.27
CA SER A 92 0.18 -16.07 6.08
C SER A 92 0.28 -15.41 4.71
N THR A 93 1.49 -15.28 4.18
CA THR A 93 1.74 -14.87 2.81
C THR A 93 1.48 -16.11 1.97
N ILE A 94 0.21 -16.48 1.83
CA ILE A 94 -0.23 -17.52 0.91
C ILE A 94 0.12 -17.00 -0.49
N ILE A 95 1.35 -17.26 -0.94
CA ILE A 95 1.76 -17.06 -2.31
C ILE A 95 1.01 -18.14 -3.09
N LYS A 96 -0.23 -17.80 -3.48
CA LYS A 96 -1.14 -18.63 -4.25
C LYS A 96 -0.35 -19.24 -5.43
N GLY A 97 0.01 -20.51 -5.32
CA GLY A 97 0.63 -21.30 -6.39
C GLY A 97 2.15 -21.54 -6.32
N LEU A 98 2.88 -21.06 -5.31
CA LEU A 98 4.31 -21.41 -5.16
C LEU A 98 4.48 -22.70 -4.34
N THR A 99 4.91 -23.78 -5.00
CA THR A 99 5.14 -25.10 -4.36
C THR A 99 6.59 -25.31 -3.92
N ASN A 100 7.52 -24.46 -4.36
CA ASN A 100 8.95 -24.68 -4.17
C ASN A 100 9.49 -23.87 -2.98
N ALA A 101 9.93 -24.57 -1.94
CA ALA A 101 10.48 -24.00 -0.71
C ALA A 101 11.67 -23.05 -0.95
N ALA A 102 12.51 -23.33 -1.96
CA ALA A 102 13.65 -22.48 -2.32
C ALA A 102 13.21 -21.11 -2.91
N THR A 103 12.14 -21.09 -3.69
CA THR A 103 11.57 -19.86 -4.27
C THR A 103 10.89 -19.01 -3.20
N ILE A 104 10.22 -19.67 -2.24
CA ILE A 104 9.59 -19.03 -1.09
C ILE A 104 10.65 -18.34 -0.21
N ALA A 105 11.73 -19.04 0.14
CA ALA A 105 12.82 -18.47 0.94
C ALA A 105 13.49 -17.25 0.26
N LYS A 106 13.73 -17.34 -1.05
CA LYS A 106 14.32 -16.23 -1.83
C LYS A 106 13.38 -15.02 -1.91
N SER A 107 12.08 -15.26 -2.06
CA SER A 107 11.08 -14.18 -2.05
C SER A 107 11.01 -13.50 -0.67
N PHE A 108 11.03 -14.29 0.40
CA PHE A 108 10.99 -13.80 1.78
C PHE A 108 12.18 -12.86 2.11
N ASP A 109 13.38 -13.22 1.68
CA ASP A 109 14.56 -12.37 1.90
C ASP A 109 14.46 -11.05 1.14
N SER A 110 13.92 -11.06 -0.09
CA SER A 110 13.74 -9.85 -0.90
C SER A 110 12.55 -8.97 -0.49
N THR A 111 11.58 -9.54 0.23
CA THR A 111 10.35 -8.84 0.62
C THR A 111 10.58 -8.04 1.90
N THR A 112 10.20 -6.76 1.85
CA THR A 112 10.13 -5.91 3.03
C THR A 112 8.79 -6.12 3.73
N TYR A 113 8.80 -6.24 5.06
CA TYR A 113 7.60 -6.39 5.86
C TYR A 113 7.36 -5.15 6.71
N PHE A 114 6.09 -4.82 6.87
CA PHE A 114 5.61 -3.68 7.64
C PHE A 114 4.70 -4.16 8.77
N ARG A 115 4.89 -3.56 9.95
CA ARG A 115 4.07 -3.75 11.13
C ARG A 115 3.03 -2.64 11.20
N VAL A 116 1.76 -3.00 11.23
CA VAL A 116 0.62 -2.06 11.24
C VAL A 116 -0.35 -2.49 12.35
N ARG A 117 -1.06 -1.56 13.00
CA ARG A 117 -2.13 -1.98 13.93
C ARG A 117 -3.25 -2.69 13.16
N PHE A 118 -3.70 -3.84 13.64
CA PHE A 118 -4.68 -4.67 12.92
C PHE A 118 -6.00 -3.93 12.57
N GLN A 119 -6.36 -2.93 13.39
CA GLN A 119 -7.56 -2.10 13.19
C GLN A 119 -7.52 -1.30 11.88
N HIS A 120 -6.33 -0.98 11.36
CA HIS A 120 -6.20 -0.23 10.12
C HIS A 120 -6.17 -1.12 8.86
N VAL A 121 -6.08 -2.45 9.03
CA VAL A 121 -6.07 -3.41 7.90
C VAL A 121 -7.13 -4.50 8.04
N PRO A 122 -8.42 -4.14 8.28
CA PRO A 122 -9.47 -5.12 8.50
C PRO A 122 -9.69 -6.04 7.28
N ASP A 123 -9.45 -5.55 6.06
CA ASP A 123 -9.62 -6.32 4.84
C ASP A 123 -8.59 -7.46 4.71
N LEU A 124 -7.32 -7.21 5.06
CA LEU A 124 -6.27 -8.24 5.05
C LEU A 124 -6.51 -9.28 6.14
N VAL A 125 -6.96 -8.83 7.32
CA VAL A 125 -7.35 -9.70 8.44
C VAL A 125 -8.53 -10.60 8.04
N ARG A 126 -9.56 -10.03 7.40
CA ARG A 126 -10.72 -10.79 6.90
C ARG A 126 -10.32 -11.85 5.87
N LYS A 127 -9.37 -11.53 4.99
CA LYS A 127 -8.85 -12.45 3.96
C LYS A 127 -7.85 -13.47 4.52
N ARG A 128 -7.44 -13.36 5.79
CA ARG A 128 -6.35 -14.14 6.42
C ARG A 128 -5.05 -14.10 5.61
N SER A 129 -4.79 -12.96 4.95
CA SER A 129 -3.60 -12.75 4.12
C SER A 129 -2.51 -11.94 4.83
N CYS A 130 -2.63 -11.76 6.15
CA CYS A 130 -1.62 -11.11 6.98
C CYS A 130 -1.39 -11.93 8.25
N PHE A 131 -0.18 -11.83 8.82
CA PHE A 131 0.13 -12.45 10.09
C PHE A 131 -0.23 -11.50 11.23
N LEU A 132 -0.84 -11.99 12.30
CA LEU A 132 -1.23 -11.20 13.46
C LEU A 132 -0.45 -11.67 14.70
N ALA A 133 0.26 -10.76 15.35
CA ALA A 133 0.88 -11.02 16.65
C ALA A 133 0.82 -9.78 17.54
N ARG A 134 0.49 -9.99 18.83
CA ARG A 134 0.50 -8.94 19.88
C ARG A 134 -0.31 -7.67 19.52
N GLY A 135 -1.40 -7.81 18.76
CA GLY A 135 -2.22 -6.67 18.33
C GLY A 135 -1.69 -5.93 17.09
N TYR A 136 -0.68 -6.46 16.42
CA TYR A 136 -0.16 -5.94 15.16
C TYR A 136 -0.37 -6.94 14.03
N ALA A 137 -0.61 -6.41 12.84
CA ALA A 137 -0.63 -7.11 11.57
C ALA A 137 0.69 -6.87 10.85
N TYR A 138 1.27 -7.96 10.34
CA TYR A 138 2.48 -7.95 9.53
C TYR A 138 2.07 -8.13 8.07
N VAL A 139 2.46 -7.16 7.25
CA VAL A 139 2.00 -7.00 5.86
C VAL A 139 3.21 -6.91 4.94
N SER A 140 3.12 -7.52 3.76
CA SER A 140 4.17 -7.47 2.74
C SER A 140 4.15 -6.15 1.94
N ASP A 141 5.23 -5.84 1.24
CA ASP A 141 5.31 -4.73 0.28
C ASP A 141 4.25 -4.79 -0.83
N ASN A 142 3.80 -5.98 -1.22
CA ASN A 142 2.75 -6.13 -2.23
C ASN A 142 1.36 -5.82 -1.67
N ASP A 143 1.13 -6.11 -0.39
CA ASP A 143 -0.17 -5.95 0.26
C ASP A 143 -0.37 -4.58 0.91
N ILE A 144 0.71 -3.78 1.04
CA ILE A 144 0.64 -2.42 1.61
C ILE A 144 -0.24 -1.48 0.77
N ILE A 145 -0.44 -1.78 -0.52
CA ILE A 145 -1.38 -1.03 -1.38
C ILE A 145 -2.81 -1.14 -0.85
N SER A 146 -3.16 -2.25 -0.18
CA SER A 146 -4.49 -2.41 0.43
C SER A 146 -4.68 -1.57 1.69
N PHE A 147 -3.60 -1.02 2.24
CA PHE A 147 -3.61 -0.19 3.44
C PHE A 147 -3.69 1.31 3.12
N VAL A 148 -3.17 1.75 1.97
CA VAL A 148 -3.22 3.14 1.50
C VAL A 148 -4.57 3.45 0.84
#